data_AF-A0A260ZM14-F1
#
_entry.id   AF-A0A260ZM14-F1
#
_cell.length_a   1.000
_cell.length_b   1.000
_cell.length_c   1.000
_cell.angle_alpha   90.00
_cell.angle_beta   90.00
_cell.angle_gamma   90.00
#
_symmetry.space_group_name_H-M   'P 1'
#
loop_
_entity.id
_entity.type
_entity.pdbx_description
1 polymer ?
#
loop_
_entity_poly.entity_id
_entity_poly.type
_entity_poly.pdbx_seq_one_letter_code
_entity_poly.pdbx_strand_id
1 'polypeptide(L)'
;MPKMKPNETPIEKYNLWLRPQGYPDSYIKSKTVDGTDLSTTISGLWMGVVYDVLLGAENREGRSQNATETIATPVGNPDGEPIGVQYEVMKGKIVVSWRPPPEEKRNGNITSYKAILSAMDESTDRFEKMK
;
A
#
# COMPACT_ATOMS: atom_id res chain seq x y z
N MET A 1 -36.08 -18.59 -1.90
CA MET A 1 -34.99 -18.98 -2.83
C MET A 1 -35.46 -18.70 -4.25
N PRO A 2 -34.71 -18.00 -5.10
CA PRO A 2 -35.11 -17.80 -6.50
C PRO A 2 -35.15 -19.16 -7.20
N LYS A 3 -36.21 -19.44 -7.95
CA LYS A 3 -36.28 -20.65 -8.80
C LYS A 3 -35.41 -20.41 -10.03
N MET A 4 -34.25 -21.04 -10.10
CA MET A 4 -33.39 -21.05 -11.29
C MET A 4 -34.16 -21.66 -12.47
N LYS A 5 -33.96 -21.12 -13.67
CA LYS A 5 -34.57 -21.69 -14.88
C LYS A 5 -33.98 -23.09 -15.16
N PRO A 6 -34.70 -23.98 -15.88
CA PRO A 6 -34.30 -25.39 -16.05
C PRO A 6 -32.90 -25.64 -16.64
N ASN A 7 -32.25 -24.62 -17.19
CA ASN A 7 -30.96 -24.71 -17.90
C ASN A 7 -29.85 -23.88 -17.25
N GLU A 8 -30.02 -23.35 -16.03
CA GLU A 8 -29.00 -22.54 -15.37
C GLU A 8 -28.16 -23.43 -14.43
N THR A 9 -26.88 -23.57 -14.72
CA THR A 9 -25.92 -24.22 -13.83
C THR A 9 -25.59 -23.30 -12.66
N PRO A 10 -25.64 -23.81 -11.41
CA PRO A 10 -25.38 -22.99 -10.23
C PRO A 10 -23.97 -22.40 -10.30
N ILE A 11 -23.79 -21.19 -9.77
CA ILE A 11 -22.46 -20.62 -9.59
C ILE A 11 -21.72 -21.49 -8.59
N GLU A 12 -20.53 -21.95 -8.99
CA GLU A 12 -19.68 -22.81 -8.16
C GLU A 12 -18.67 -21.96 -7.36
N LYS A 13 -18.20 -20.85 -7.93
CA LYS A 13 -17.27 -19.95 -7.27
C LYS A 13 -17.32 -18.53 -7.81
N TYR A 14 -16.91 -17.59 -6.97
CA TYR A 14 -16.56 -16.23 -7.37
C TYR A 14 -15.06 -16.05 -7.30
N ASN A 15 -14.52 -15.35 -8.28
CA ASN A 15 -13.10 -15.05 -8.37
C ASN A 15 -12.90 -13.53 -8.34
N LEU A 16 -12.06 -13.06 -7.43
CA LEU A 16 -11.63 -11.67 -7.30
C LEU A 16 -10.16 -11.50 -7.74
N TRP A 17 -9.87 -10.39 -8.40
CA TRP A 17 -8.52 -9.88 -8.63
C TRP A 17 -8.44 -8.42 -8.22
N LEU A 18 -7.38 -8.06 -7.50
CA LEU A 18 -7.06 -6.70 -7.11
C LEU A 18 -5.75 -6.31 -7.77
N ARG A 19 -5.83 -5.41 -8.73
CA ARG A 19 -4.68 -4.89 -9.46
C ARG A 19 -4.32 -3.50 -8.94
N PRO A 20 -3.16 -3.32 -8.29
CA PRO A 20 -2.69 -1.98 -7.94
C PRO A 20 -2.34 -1.20 -9.21
N GLN A 21 -2.95 -0.02 -9.38
CA GLN A 21 -2.66 0.84 -10.53
C GLN A 21 -1.24 1.41 -10.44
N GLY A 22 -0.52 1.41 -11.57
CA GLY A 22 0.86 1.88 -11.65
C GLY A 22 1.94 0.87 -11.23
N TYR A 23 1.53 -0.34 -10.83
CA TYR A 23 2.44 -1.43 -10.47
C TYR A 23 2.34 -2.59 -11.47
N PRO A 24 3.39 -3.40 -11.65
CA PRO A 24 3.36 -4.54 -12.55
C PRO A 24 2.40 -5.63 -12.04
N ASP A 25 1.93 -6.48 -12.96
CA ASP A 25 0.96 -7.55 -12.70
C ASP A 25 1.43 -8.56 -11.64
N SER A 26 2.73 -8.63 -11.34
CA SER A 26 3.28 -9.42 -10.23
C SER A 26 2.72 -9.03 -8.85
N TYR A 27 2.10 -7.85 -8.73
CA TYR A 27 1.47 -7.37 -7.50
C TYR A 27 -0.05 -7.58 -7.46
N ILE A 28 -0.63 -8.23 -8.48
CA ILE A 28 -2.05 -8.60 -8.45
C ILE A 28 -2.29 -9.60 -7.32
N LYS A 29 -3.25 -9.28 -6.45
CA LYS A 29 -3.78 -10.21 -5.45
C LYS A 29 -5.03 -10.87 -6.03
N SER A 30 -5.21 -12.16 -5.81
CA SER A 30 -6.44 -12.87 -6.19
C SER A 30 -7.04 -13.63 -5.03
N LYS A 31 -8.37 -13.78 -5.04
CA LYS A 31 -9.09 -14.61 -4.07
C LYS A 31 -10.26 -15.31 -4.75
N THR A 32 -10.42 -16.59 -4.47
CA THR A 32 -11.59 -17.37 -4.90
C THR A 32 -12.41 -17.72 -3.66
N VAL A 33 -13.73 -17.64 -3.78
CA VAL A 33 -14.69 -18.02 -2.74
C VAL A 33 -15.79 -18.89 -3.33
N ASP A 34 -16.50 -19.62 -2.47
CA ASP A 34 -17.60 -20.48 -2.90
C ASP A 34 -18.73 -19.68 -3.57
N GLY A 35 -19.44 -20.32 -4.50
CA GLY A 35 -20.54 -19.68 -5.24
C GLY A 35 -21.73 -19.27 -4.37
N THR A 36 -21.78 -19.75 -3.13
CA THR A 36 -22.75 -19.34 -2.10
C THR A 36 -22.27 -18.14 -1.28
N ASP A 37 -20.98 -17.81 -1.30
CA ASP A 37 -20.41 -16.69 -0.56
C ASP A 37 -20.62 -15.39 -1.34
N LEU A 38 -21.43 -14.50 -0.77
CA LEU A 38 -21.72 -13.20 -1.36
C LEU A 38 -20.87 -12.07 -0.78
N SER A 39 -19.86 -12.41 0.02
CA SER A 39 -18.93 -11.43 0.59
C SER A 39 -17.59 -12.09 0.94
N THR A 40 -16.52 -11.29 0.95
CA THR A 40 -15.22 -11.76 1.37
C THR A 40 -14.33 -10.61 1.84
N THR A 41 -13.36 -10.91 2.70
CA THR A 41 -12.34 -9.95 3.14
C THR A 41 -11.03 -10.20 2.42
N ILE A 42 -10.41 -9.14 1.91
CA ILE A 42 -9.05 -9.16 1.37
C ILE A 42 -8.18 -8.27 2.25
N SER A 43 -7.11 -8.86 2.78
CA SER A 43 -6.21 -8.23 3.74
C SER A 43 -4.85 -7.91 3.12
N GLY A 44 -4.07 -7.06 3.80
CA GLY A 44 -2.72 -6.70 3.38
C GLY A 44 -2.70 -5.88 2.09
N LEU A 45 -3.66 -4.97 1.93
CA LEU A 45 -3.61 -3.93 0.91
C LEU A 45 -2.61 -2.85 1.34
N TRP A 46 -1.83 -2.35 0.40
CA TRP A 46 -0.99 -1.18 0.64
C TRP A 46 -1.83 0.08 0.81
N MET A 47 -1.39 0.96 1.70
CA MET A 47 -2.00 2.27 1.94
C MET A 47 -1.64 3.27 0.86
N GLY A 48 -2.54 4.22 0.57
CA GLY A 48 -2.33 5.25 -0.44
C GLY A 48 -2.25 4.73 -1.88
N VAL A 49 -2.72 3.50 -2.13
CA VAL A 49 -2.73 2.86 -3.46
C VAL A 49 -4.15 2.76 -3.99
N VAL A 50 -4.31 3.01 -5.29
CA VAL A 50 -5.54 2.80 -6.05
C VAL A 50 -5.53 1.39 -6.64
N TYR A 51 -6.61 0.65 -6.47
CA TYR A 51 -6.77 -0.71 -6.99
C TYR A 51 -7.96 -0.78 -7.96
N ASP A 52 -7.79 -1.53 -9.04
CA ASP A 52 -8.91 -2.07 -9.80
C ASP A 52 -9.31 -3.42 -9.18
N VAL A 53 -10.57 -3.53 -8.79
CA VAL A 53 -11.20 -4.73 -8.25
C VAL A 53 -12.01 -5.38 -9.36
N LEU A 54 -11.63 -6.58 -9.76
CA LEU A 54 -12.31 -7.37 -10.79
C LEU A 54 -12.98 -8.57 -10.14
N LEU A 55 -14.28 -8.76 -10.38
CA LEU A 55 -15.07 -9.87 -9.85
C LEU A 55 -15.77 -10.64 -10.97
N GLY A 56 -15.49 -11.94 -11.09
CA GLY A 56 -16.14 -12.84 -12.04
C GLY A 56 -16.78 -14.03 -11.35
N ALA A 57 -17.96 -14.43 -11.82
CA ALA A 57 -18.63 -15.67 -11.41
C ALA A 57 -18.17 -16.82 -12.30
N GLU A 58 -18.12 -18.04 -11.77
CA GLU A 58 -17.77 -19.23 -12.53
C GLU A 58 -18.69 -20.40 -12.14
N ASN A 59 -19.14 -21.14 -13.14
CA ASN A 59 -19.83 -22.41 -12.99
C ASN A 59 -19.16 -23.45 -13.91
N ARG A 60 -19.70 -24.67 -13.95
CA ARG A 60 -19.15 -25.75 -14.79
C ARG A 60 -19.05 -25.43 -16.30
N GLU A 61 -19.83 -24.47 -16.81
CA GLU A 61 -19.80 -24.07 -18.23
C GLU A 61 -18.70 -23.02 -18.50
N GLY A 62 -18.21 -22.36 -17.45
CA GLY A 62 -17.10 -21.42 -17.53
C GLY A 62 -17.30 -20.17 -16.68
N ARG A 63 -16.46 -19.17 -16.97
CA ARG A 63 -16.37 -17.93 -16.22
C ARG A 63 -17.05 -16.77 -16.95
N SER A 64 -17.72 -15.91 -16.19
CA SER A 64 -18.34 -14.68 -16.69
C SER A 64 -17.30 -13.61 -17.07
N GLN A 65 -17.77 -12.56 -17.74
CA GLN A 65 -17.03 -11.28 -17.74
C GLN A 65 -16.90 -10.74 -16.31
N ASN A 66 -15.85 -9.94 -16.07
CA ASN A 66 -15.64 -9.33 -14.77
C ASN A 66 -16.46 -8.05 -14.61
N ALA A 67 -17.14 -7.89 -13.48
CA ALA A 67 -17.46 -6.57 -12.96
C ALA A 67 -16.15 -5.90 -12.51
N THR A 68 -15.98 -4.61 -12.81
CA THR A 68 -14.77 -3.85 -12.46
C THR A 68 -15.15 -2.61 -11.67
N GLU A 69 -14.51 -2.43 -10.51
CA GLU A 69 -14.65 -1.25 -9.66
C GLU A 69 -13.27 -0.69 -9.33
N THR A 70 -13.16 0.63 -9.11
CA THR A 70 -11.91 1.26 -8.67
C THR A 70 -12.05 1.75 -7.24
N ILE A 71 -11.09 1.36 -6.39
CA ILE A 71 -11.04 1.78 -4.97
C ILE A 71 -9.72 2.45 -4.65
N ALA A 72 -9.75 3.44 -3.77
CA ALA A 72 -8.56 4.05 -3.18
C ALA A 72 -8.45 3.63 -1.71
N THR A 73 -7.29 3.11 -1.33
CA THR A 73 -7.01 2.84 0.08
C THR A 73 -6.66 4.13 0.83
N PRO A 74 -6.96 4.23 2.14
CA PRO A 74 -6.58 5.39 2.94
C PRO A 74 -5.07 5.64 2.88
N VAL A 75 -4.68 6.92 2.93
CA VAL A 75 -3.28 7.30 3.14
C VAL A 75 -2.87 7.02 4.59
N GLY A 76 -1.61 6.68 4.79
CA GLY A 76 -1.01 6.42 6.09
C GLY A 76 0.21 7.30 6.35
N ASN A 77 0.79 7.15 7.53
CA ASN A 77 2.09 7.77 7.81
C ASN A 77 3.16 7.10 6.92
N PRO A 78 4.14 7.86 6.41
CA PRO A 78 5.30 7.26 5.77
C PRO A 78 6.05 6.37 6.78
N ASP A 79 6.25 5.10 6.42
CA ASP A 79 7.04 4.15 7.22
C ASP A 79 8.54 4.23 6.88
N GLY A 80 8.87 4.92 5.78
CA GLY A 80 10.23 5.11 5.30
C GLY A 80 10.80 6.47 5.64
N GLU A 81 12.09 6.51 5.92
CA GLU A 81 12.85 7.74 6.08
C GLU A 81 13.14 8.42 4.73
N PRO A 82 13.35 9.76 4.72
CA PRO A 82 13.95 10.44 3.58
C PRO A 82 15.32 9.84 3.24
N ILE A 83 15.62 9.69 1.96
CA ILE A 83 16.87 9.03 1.51
C ILE A 83 17.85 10.04 0.92
N GLY A 84 19.14 9.71 0.96
CA GLY A 84 20.18 10.56 0.38
C GLY A 84 20.28 11.91 1.07
N VAL A 85 20.17 11.92 2.41
CA VAL A 85 20.36 13.12 3.21
C VAL A 85 21.80 13.59 3.07
N GLN A 86 21.97 14.82 2.60
CA GLN A 86 23.26 15.49 2.47
C GLN A 86 23.18 16.86 3.11
N TYR A 87 24.33 17.38 3.55
CA TYR A 87 24.41 18.72 4.08
C TYR A 87 25.70 19.42 3.66
N GLU A 88 25.62 20.73 3.55
CA GLU A 88 26.76 21.62 3.32
C GLU A 88 26.74 22.73 4.37
N VAL A 89 27.86 22.86 5.10
CA VAL A 89 28.04 23.92 6.10
C VAL A 89 28.82 25.05 5.48
N MET A 90 28.28 26.26 5.60
CA MET A 90 28.92 27.50 5.20
C MET A 90 28.90 28.48 6.38
N LYS A 91 29.65 29.59 6.27
CA LYS A 91 29.69 30.61 7.33
C LYS A 91 28.27 31.09 7.68
N GLY A 92 27.78 30.67 8.85
CA GLY A 92 26.47 31.05 9.40
C GLY A 92 25.24 30.34 8.80
N LYS A 93 25.40 29.30 7.96
CA LYS A 93 24.26 28.57 7.37
C LYS A 93 24.57 27.10 7.12
N ILE A 94 23.52 26.29 7.15
CA ILE A 94 23.54 24.90 6.71
C ILE A 94 22.52 24.74 5.58
N VAL A 95 22.90 24.08 4.50
CA VAL A 95 21.99 23.64 3.45
C VAL A 95 21.82 22.14 3.60
N VAL A 96 20.58 21.67 3.67
CA VAL A 96 20.26 20.24 3.79
C VAL A 96 19.42 19.84 2.58
N SER A 97 19.79 18.75 1.93
CA SER A 97 19.06 18.17 0.80
C SER A 97 18.76 16.70 1.06
N TRP A 98 17.64 16.23 0.54
CA TRP A 98 17.18 14.84 0.66
C TRP A 98 16.25 14.49 -0.49
N ARG A 99 15.94 13.20 -0.63
CA ARG A 99 14.89 12.69 -1.52
C ARG A 99 13.77 12.06 -0.69
N PRO A 100 12.54 11.96 -1.25
CA PRO A 100 11.44 11.29 -0.57
C PRO A 100 11.76 9.83 -0.21
N PRO A 101 11.05 9.24 0.76
CA PRO A 101 11.10 7.80 1.00
C PRO A 101 10.79 6.98 -0.26
N PRO A 102 11.22 5.70 -0.34
CA PRO A 102 10.79 4.78 -1.39
C PRO A 102 9.26 4.68 -1.48
N GLU A 103 8.71 4.53 -2.69
CA GLU A 103 7.25 4.58 -2.93
C GLU A 103 6.47 3.58 -2.09
N GLU A 104 6.99 2.36 -2.00
CA GLU A 104 6.45 1.28 -1.19
C GLU A 104 6.41 1.57 0.32
N LYS A 105 7.10 2.63 0.79
CA LYS A 105 7.11 3.06 2.20
C LYS A 105 6.46 4.42 2.43
N ARG A 106 5.92 5.07 1.40
CA ARG A 106 5.28 6.40 1.57
C ARG A 106 3.88 6.32 2.15
N ASN A 107 3.18 5.18 1.95
CA ASN A 107 1.78 4.99 2.32
C ASN A 107 0.85 6.11 1.80
N GLY A 108 1.19 6.71 0.65
CA GLY A 108 0.50 7.87 0.08
C GLY A 108 1.48 8.96 -0.38
N ASN A 109 0.95 10.13 -0.76
CA ASN A 109 1.80 11.27 -1.13
C ASN A 109 2.41 11.92 0.12
N ILE A 110 3.71 12.25 0.04
CA ILE A 110 4.38 13.03 1.09
C ILE A 110 3.90 14.48 1.02
N THR A 111 3.35 15.00 2.12
CA THR A 111 2.77 16.34 2.19
C THR A 111 3.63 17.37 2.93
N SER A 112 4.54 16.92 3.80
CA SER A 112 5.43 17.81 4.56
C SER A 112 6.69 17.08 5.04
N TYR A 113 7.70 17.87 5.42
CA TYR A 113 8.90 17.40 6.11
C TYR A 113 9.15 18.28 7.33
N LYS A 114 9.73 17.71 8.39
CA LYS A 114 10.15 18.44 9.60
C LYS A 114 11.63 18.20 9.84
N ALA A 115 12.41 19.27 9.91
CA ALA A 115 13.82 19.23 10.30
C ALA A 115 14.00 19.93 11.65
N ILE A 116 14.87 19.39 12.50
CA ILE A 116 15.22 19.95 13.82
C ILE A 116 16.74 20.07 13.86
N LEU A 117 17.23 21.26 14.16
CA LEU A 117 18.65 21.53 14.40
C LEU A 117 18.84 21.85 15.88
N SER A 118 19.76 21.15 16.53
CA SER A 118 20.10 21.37 17.94
C SER A 118 21.61 21.44 18.08
N ALA A 119 22.11 22.41 18.86
CA ALA A 119 23.51 22.45 19.23
C ALA A 119 23.81 21.22 20.12
N MET A 120 24.93 20.55 19.90
CA MET A 120 25.41 19.58 20.87
C MET A 120 25.76 20.34 22.15
N ASP A 121 25.12 19.97 23.26
CA ASP A 121 25.52 20.47 24.57
C ASP A 121 26.80 19.72 24.98
N GLU A 122 27.91 20.43 25.19
CA GLU A 122 29.19 19.85 25.61
C GLU A 122 29.15 19.28 27.04
N SER A 123 28.00 19.31 27.72
CA SER A 123 27.85 18.88 29.11
C SER A 123 27.80 17.36 29.33
N THR A 124 27.75 16.52 28.28
CA THR A 124 27.51 15.07 28.42
C THR A 124 28.68 14.11 28.16
N ASP A 125 29.94 14.56 28.26
CA ASP A 125 31.09 13.62 28.15
C ASP A 125 32.22 13.84 29.17
N ARG A 126 31.84 14.11 30.43
CA ARG A 126 32.75 13.92 31.59
C ARG A 126 32.37 12.66 32.37
N PHE A 127 32.37 11.50 31.71
CA PHE A 127 32.56 10.25 32.44
C PHE A 127 34.07 10.08 32.66
N GLU A 128 34.48 10.35 33.90
CA GLU A 128 35.83 10.12 34.40
C GLU A 128 36.34 8.73 34.00
N LYS A 129 37.41 8.68 33.22
CA LYS A 129 38.35 7.56 33.36
C LYS A 129 39.08 7.75 34.69
N MET A 130 38.57 7.12 35.75
CA MET A 130 39.39 6.85 36.93
C MET A 130 40.50 5.85 36.57
N LYS A 131 41.68 6.13 37.13
CA LYS A 131 42.97 5.44 36.98
C LYS A 131 42.91 3.93 37.08
#